data_AF-A0A6I1I7W6-F1
#
_entry.id   AF-A0A6I1I7W6-F1
#
_cell.length_a   1.000
_cell.length_b   1.000
_cell.length_c   1.000
_cell.angle_alpha   90.00
_cell.angle_beta   90.00
_cell.angle_gamma   90.00
#
_symmetry.space_group_name_H-M   'P 1'
#
loop_
_entity.id
_entity.type
_entity.pdbx_description
1 polymer ?
#
loop_
_entity_poly.entity_id
_entity_poly.type
_entity_poly.pdbx_seq_one_letter_code
_entity_poly.pdbx_strand_id
1 'polypeptide(L)'
;MSLQLDSIARLPDAAFLPYGHGPHQAARALLLLALAAVVLLYHATFWSMLELWSRSQTFAHGFLIVPISCWLAWRQRARLAALALQPTWQGLLLLGALGLGWLLADAANVPVVEQYAATAMLPACVLAILGWPAVRLLAFPLAYLFLAVPFGEVFLEPLIDFTAAFTVTALQWTGVPVFRDGSNFSLPTGNWSVVEACSGLRYLIAALALGALYAHVNVHSTGRRLAVMAAALVVPIVANGVRAYLIVMLGHLSNMRLAVGVDHLIYGWLFFGVVALLLFWLAARWRELPPARAALSTLPVRPGVGTAGTR
;
A
#
# COMPACT_ATOMS: atom_id res chain seq x y z
N MET A 1 20.49 -2.63 17.56
CA MET A 1 20.10 -3.60 16.51
C MET A 1 20.00 -2.85 15.19
N SER A 2 21.16 -2.60 14.58
CA SER A 2 21.38 -1.77 13.40
C SER A 2 21.13 -2.57 12.12
N LEU A 3 19.95 -2.42 11.53
CA LEU A 3 19.67 -2.97 10.19
C LEU A 3 20.35 -2.07 9.14
N GLN A 4 21.57 -2.45 8.74
CA GLN A 4 22.25 -1.93 7.55
C GLN A 4 21.45 -2.35 6.31
N LEU A 5 20.63 -1.43 5.79
CA LEU A 5 19.86 -1.58 4.56
C LEU A 5 20.46 -0.66 3.48
N ASP A 6 21.66 -1.01 3.02
CA ASP A 6 22.26 -0.49 1.80
C ASP A 6 22.25 -1.59 0.73
N SER A 7 21.10 -1.83 0.09
CA SER A 7 21.08 -2.36 -1.28
C SER A 7 19.71 -2.13 -1.94
N ILE A 8 19.71 -1.34 -3.01
CA ILE A 8 19.10 -1.59 -4.33
C ILE A 8 19.06 -0.26 -5.11
N ALA A 9 19.39 -0.39 -6.40
CA ALA A 9 19.71 0.60 -7.43
C ALA A 9 21.14 1.16 -7.36
N ARG A 10 22.05 0.53 -8.15
CA ARG A 10 23.18 1.26 -8.73
C ARG A 10 22.59 2.38 -9.58
N LEU A 11 22.50 3.58 -9.01
CA LEU A 11 22.41 4.79 -9.82
C LEU A 11 23.72 4.86 -10.62
N PRO A 12 23.71 5.22 -11.91
CA PRO A 12 24.92 5.42 -12.68
C PRO A 12 25.90 6.31 -11.91
N ASP A 13 27.17 5.92 -11.87
CA ASP A 13 28.27 6.64 -11.23
C ASP A 13 28.45 8.03 -11.87
N ALA A 14 27.67 9.02 -11.43
CA ALA A 14 27.95 10.46 -11.55
C ALA A 14 26.79 11.29 -11.00
N ALA A 15 26.77 11.59 -9.69
CA ALA A 15 26.02 12.73 -9.13
C ALA A 15 26.27 12.99 -7.62
N PHE A 16 27.36 12.51 -7.02
CA PHE A 16 27.70 12.89 -5.64
C PHE A 16 28.49 14.20 -5.68
N LEU A 17 27.82 15.32 -5.43
CA LEU A 17 28.49 16.63 -5.34
C LEU A 17 29.15 16.80 -3.96
N PRO A 18 30.35 17.43 -3.91
CA PRO A 18 30.92 17.90 -2.66
C PRO A 18 30.00 18.98 -2.05
N TYR A 19 29.84 18.87 -0.73
CA TYR A 19 28.97 19.62 0.16
C TYR A 19 28.79 21.11 -0.21
N GLY A 20 27.57 21.48 -0.62
CA GLY A 20 27.08 22.86 -0.69
C GLY A 20 25.73 22.96 0.00
N HIS A 21 25.67 23.57 1.18
CA HIS A 21 24.47 23.60 2.03
C HIS A 21 23.33 24.50 1.52
N GLY A 22 23.63 25.51 0.69
CA GLY A 22 22.66 26.51 0.22
C GLY A 22 21.53 25.99 -0.68
N PRO A 23 21.82 25.33 -1.83
CA PRO A 23 20.78 24.97 -2.79
C PRO A 23 19.78 23.93 -2.26
N HIS A 24 20.23 23.04 -1.36
CA HIS A 24 19.36 22.03 -0.76
C HIS A 24 18.36 22.61 0.24
N GLN A 25 18.69 23.70 0.95
CA GLN A 25 17.75 24.33 1.89
C GLN A 25 16.63 25.03 1.15
N ALA A 26 16.96 25.81 0.11
CA ALA A 26 15.97 26.48 -0.74
C ALA A 26 15.04 25.48 -1.44
N ALA A 27 15.59 24.40 -2.01
CA ALA A 27 14.77 23.36 -2.65
C ALA A 27 13.85 22.63 -1.67
N ARG A 28 14.29 22.38 -0.43
CA ARG A 28 13.43 21.81 0.62
C ARG A 28 12.30 22.76 1.01
N ALA A 29 12.61 24.03 1.23
CA ALA A 29 11.60 25.04 1.53
C ALA A 29 10.57 25.14 0.39
N LEU A 30 11.03 25.21 -0.85
CA LEU A 30 10.17 25.24 -2.03
C LEU A 30 9.31 23.98 -2.15
N LEU A 31 9.86 22.80 -1.89
CA LEU A 31 9.10 21.55 -1.88
C LEU A 31 8.03 21.55 -0.79
N LEU A 32 8.36 21.95 0.43
CA LEU A 32 7.39 22.03 1.52
C LEU A 32 6.28 23.05 1.20
N LEU A 33 6.62 24.20 0.63
CA LEU A 33 5.65 25.18 0.16
C LEU A 33 4.75 24.63 -0.95
N ALA A 34 5.32 23.92 -1.93
CA ALA A 34 4.54 23.31 -3.01
C ALA A 34 3.60 22.21 -2.49
N LEU A 35 4.07 21.34 -1.59
CA LEU A 35 3.24 20.31 -0.97
C LEU A 35 2.13 20.94 -0.12
N ALA A 36 2.44 21.98 0.67
CA ALA A 36 1.45 22.72 1.43
C ALA A 36 0.43 23.40 0.51
N ALA A 37 0.87 24.00 -0.60
CA ALA A 37 -0.02 24.61 -1.59
C ALA A 37 -0.98 23.58 -2.20
N VAL A 38 -0.50 22.38 -2.57
CA VAL A 38 -1.38 21.30 -3.04
C VAL A 38 -2.39 20.91 -1.96
N VAL A 39 -1.95 20.68 -0.72
CA VAL A 39 -2.86 20.30 0.37
C VAL A 39 -3.91 21.38 0.65
N LEU A 40 -3.53 22.65 0.63
CA LEU A 40 -4.43 23.78 0.89
C LEU A 40 -5.40 24.06 -0.27
N LEU A 41 -4.90 24.05 -1.52
CA LEU A 41 -5.74 24.29 -2.70
C LEU A 41 -6.75 23.17 -2.90
N TYR A 42 -6.35 21.92 -2.67
CA TYR A 42 -7.21 20.74 -2.82
C TYR A 42 -7.74 20.23 -1.46
N HIS A 43 -7.85 21.12 -0.46
CA HIS A 43 -8.22 20.74 0.91
C HIS A 43 -9.58 20.01 0.98
N ALA A 44 -10.56 20.39 0.16
CA ALA A 44 -11.86 19.74 0.12
C ALA A 44 -11.75 18.26 -0.30
N THR A 45 -10.91 17.94 -1.29
CA THR A 45 -10.63 16.56 -1.72
C THR A 45 -9.91 15.77 -0.64
N PHE A 46 -8.90 16.34 0.02
CA PHE A 46 -8.24 15.64 1.13
C PHE A 46 -9.16 15.48 2.35
N TRP A 47 -10.04 16.44 2.60
CA TRP A 47 -11.06 16.34 3.64
C TRP A 47 -12.07 15.23 3.36
N SER A 48 -12.50 15.07 2.10
CA SER A 48 -13.41 13.96 1.73
C SER A 48 -12.75 12.59 1.96
N MET A 49 -11.44 12.47 1.72
CA MET A 49 -10.69 11.26 2.06
C MET A 49 -10.69 11.00 3.58
N LEU A 50 -10.40 12.04 4.39
CA LEU A 50 -10.41 11.92 5.85
C LEU A 50 -11.79 11.56 6.40
N GLU A 51 -12.84 12.15 5.85
CA GLU A 51 -14.22 11.84 6.21
C GLU A 51 -14.56 10.38 5.92
N LEU A 52 -14.19 9.86 4.75
CA LEU A 52 -14.34 8.44 4.39
C LEU A 52 -13.55 7.53 5.32
N TRP A 53 -12.30 7.86 5.65
CA TRP A 53 -11.51 7.07 6.60
C TRP A 53 -12.14 7.03 7.99
N SER A 54 -12.79 8.12 8.41
CA SER A 54 -13.41 8.24 9.73
C SER A 54 -14.76 7.53 9.83
N ARG A 55 -15.57 7.56 8.78
CA ARG A 55 -16.94 7.02 8.78
C ARG A 55 -17.01 5.58 8.29
N SER A 56 -16.08 5.15 7.45
CA SER A 56 -16.04 3.79 6.89
C SER A 56 -14.88 2.99 7.46
N GLN A 57 -15.20 1.92 8.19
CA GLN A 57 -14.20 0.97 8.67
C GLN A 57 -13.46 0.26 7.51
N THR A 58 -14.00 0.28 6.29
CA THR A 58 -13.33 -0.24 5.09
C THR A 58 -12.11 0.61 4.71
N PHE A 59 -12.21 1.92 4.86
CA PHE A 59 -11.17 2.87 4.43
C PHE A 59 -10.30 3.43 5.57
N ALA A 60 -10.58 3.05 6.83
CA ALA A 60 -9.81 3.47 8.00
C ALA A 60 -8.29 3.21 7.92
N HIS A 61 -7.84 2.27 7.07
CA HIS A 61 -6.41 2.02 6.84
C HIS A 61 -5.67 3.27 6.32
N GLY A 62 -6.34 4.21 5.64
CA GLY A 62 -5.74 5.45 5.12
C GLY A 62 -5.04 6.28 6.19
N PHE A 63 -5.56 6.31 7.43
CA PHE A 63 -4.93 6.97 8.56
C PHE A 63 -3.52 6.46 8.87
N LEU A 64 -3.24 5.18 8.58
CA LEU A 64 -1.91 4.58 8.78
C LEU A 64 -1.01 4.74 7.56
N ILE A 65 -1.58 4.72 6.34
CA ILE A 65 -0.79 4.82 5.11
C ILE A 65 0.00 6.13 5.06
N VAL A 66 -0.65 7.27 5.31
CA VAL A 66 0.00 8.58 5.26
C VAL A 66 1.23 8.69 6.18
N PRO A 67 1.14 8.44 7.50
CA PRO A 67 2.31 8.52 8.37
C PRO A 67 3.39 7.48 8.03
N ILE A 68 3.01 6.28 7.57
CA ILE A 68 3.99 5.27 7.10
C ILE A 68 4.73 5.78 5.86
N SER A 69 4.05 6.35 4.87
CA SER A 69 4.66 6.97 3.69
C SER A 69 5.63 8.09 4.07
N CYS A 70 5.21 8.97 4.98
CA CYS A 70 6.06 10.04 5.51
C CYS A 70 7.31 9.49 6.22
N TRP A 71 7.15 8.46 7.06
CA TRP A 71 8.26 7.81 7.75
C TRP A 71 9.23 7.12 6.77
N LEU A 72 8.70 6.41 5.76
CA LEU A 72 9.50 5.78 4.70
C LEU A 72 10.31 6.82 3.92
N ALA A 73 9.70 7.95 3.56
CA ALA A 73 10.40 9.06 2.91
C ALA A 73 11.47 9.68 3.83
N TRP A 74 11.14 9.90 5.11
CA TRP A 74 12.06 10.44 6.12
C TRP A 74 13.30 9.55 6.33
N ARG A 75 13.15 8.23 6.21
CA ARG A 75 14.30 7.30 6.26
C ARG A 75 15.30 7.52 5.12
N GLN A 76 14.85 8.03 3.98
CA GLN A 76 15.72 8.32 2.83
C GLN A 76 16.36 9.71 2.91
N ARG A 77 16.13 10.52 3.96
CA ARG A 77 16.60 11.92 4.05
C ARG A 77 18.11 12.11 3.83
N ALA A 78 18.94 11.19 4.32
CA ALA A 78 20.39 11.27 4.15
C ALA A 78 20.79 11.03 2.69
N ARG A 79 20.16 10.04 2.04
CA ARG A 79 20.36 9.75 0.61
C ARG A 79 19.82 10.89 -0.25
N LEU A 80 18.65 11.45 0.08
CA LEU A 80 18.10 12.63 -0.58
C LEU A 80 19.03 13.85 -0.47
N ALA A 81 19.66 14.04 0.69
CA ALA A 81 20.61 15.14 0.90
C ALA A 81 21.90 14.99 0.06
N ALA A 82 22.23 13.77 -0.37
CA ALA A 82 23.41 13.47 -1.16
C ALA A 82 23.15 13.46 -2.69
N LEU A 83 21.88 13.54 -3.12
CA LEU A 83 21.52 13.57 -4.54
C LEU A 83 21.76 14.96 -5.15
N ALA A 84 22.32 15.03 -6.36
CA ALA A 84 22.25 16.25 -7.15
C ALA A 84 20.79 16.57 -7.53
N LEU A 85 20.35 17.79 -7.23
CA LEU A 85 19.02 18.27 -7.63
C LEU A 85 18.94 18.40 -9.14
N GLN A 86 17.90 17.85 -9.75
CA GLN A 86 17.64 17.94 -11.19
C GLN A 86 16.19 18.36 -11.46
N PRO A 87 15.80 19.61 -11.18
CA PRO A 87 14.44 20.09 -11.46
C PRO A 87 14.06 19.85 -12.93
N THR A 88 12.81 19.45 -13.18
CA THR A 88 12.35 19.13 -14.54
C THR A 88 11.01 19.79 -14.88
N TRP A 89 10.89 20.33 -16.10
CA TRP A 89 9.63 20.88 -16.63
C TRP A 89 8.55 19.79 -16.77
N GLN A 90 8.96 18.53 -16.91
CA GLN A 90 8.05 17.38 -16.94
C GLN A 90 7.20 17.29 -15.67
N GLY A 91 7.77 17.62 -14.50
CA GLY A 91 7.00 17.67 -13.25
C GLY A 91 5.94 18.79 -13.25
N LEU A 92 6.24 19.94 -13.86
CA LEU A 92 5.28 21.04 -14.01
C LEU A 92 4.15 20.69 -14.98
N LEU A 93 4.47 20.06 -16.11
CA LEU A 93 3.44 19.57 -17.03
C LEU A 93 2.58 18.50 -16.39
N LEU A 94 3.17 17.59 -15.62
CA LEU A 94 2.42 16.58 -14.88
C LEU A 94 1.47 17.25 -13.86
N LEU A 95 1.92 18.27 -13.12
CA LEU A 95 1.06 19.05 -12.24
C LEU A 95 -0.10 19.72 -12.99
N GLY A 96 0.17 20.34 -14.15
CA GLY A 96 -0.87 20.95 -14.99
C GLY A 96 -1.88 19.92 -15.51
N ALA A 97 -1.40 18.78 -16.00
CA ALA A 97 -2.25 17.69 -16.48
C ALA A 97 -3.09 17.07 -15.36
N LEU A 98 -2.52 16.88 -14.17
CA LEU A 98 -3.25 16.40 -13.00
C LEU A 98 -4.28 17.42 -12.51
N GLY A 99 -3.96 18.72 -12.59
CA GLY A 99 -4.90 19.79 -12.24
C GLY A 99 -6.09 19.83 -13.19
N LEU A 100 -5.83 19.70 -14.49
CA LEU A 100 -6.89 19.57 -15.49
C LEU A 100 -7.72 18.29 -15.29
N GLY A 101 -7.05 17.16 -15.04
CA GLY A 101 -7.73 15.90 -14.73
C GLY A 101 -8.60 15.97 -13.48
N TRP A 102 -8.13 16.66 -12.45
CA TRP A 102 -8.90 16.95 -11.24
C TRP A 102 -10.15 17.79 -11.56
N LEU A 103 -9.99 18.89 -12.31
CA LEU A 103 -11.12 19.75 -12.72
C LEU A 103 -12.17 19.00 -13.54
N LEU A 104 -11.73 18.12 -14.44
CA LEU A 104 -12.63 17.28 -15.22
C LEU A 104 -13.37 16.26 -14.35
N ALA A 105 -12.68 15.68 -13.36
CA ALA A 105 -13.27 14.73 -12.43
C ALA A 105 -14.30 15.40 -11.50
N ASP A 106 -14.00 16.59 -10.99
CA ASP A 106 -14.92 17.43 -10.22
C ASP A 106 -16.16 17.78 -11.05
N ALA A 107 -15.98 18.24 -12.30
CA ALA A 107 -17.08 18.53 -13.22
C ALA A 107 -17.93 17.28 -13.55
N ALA A 108 -17.33 16.09 -13.57
CA ALA A 108 -18.00 14.82 -13.81
C ALA A 108 -18.56 14.17 -12.53
N ASN A 109 -18.32 14.76 -11.35
CA ASN A 109 -18.68 14.22 -10.04
C ASN A 109 -18.13 12.79 -9.85
N VAL A 110 -16.81 12.64 -10.05
CA VAL A 110 -16.09 11.37 -9.87
C VAL A 110 -15.03 11.52 -8.76
N PRO A 111 -15.43 11.47 -7.48
CA PRO A 111 -14.56 11.81 -6.34
C PRO A 111 -13.29 10.96 -6.28
N VAL A 112 -13.37 9.67 -6.63
CA VAL A 112 -12.20 8.79 -6.60
C VAL A 112 -11.10 9.25 -7.55
N VAL A 113 -11.46 9.80 -8.72
CA VAL A 113 -10.49 10.33 -9.68
C VAL A 113 -9.91 11.65 -9.20
N GLU A 114 -10.71 12.52 -8.58
CA GLU A 114 -10.22 13.74 -7.92
C GLU A 114 -9.18 13.40 -6.83
N GLN A 115 -9.50 12.44 -5.96
CA GLN A 115 -8.61 12.01 -4.86
C GLN A 115 -7.29 11.44 -5.37
N TYR A 116 -7.34 10.63 -6.44
CA TYR A 116 -6.14 10.14 -7.10
C TYR A 116 -5.34 11.25 -7.77
N ALA A 117 -5.99 12.19 -8.45
CA ALA A 117 -5.32 13.31 -9.10
C ALA A 117 -4.61 14.21 -8.07
N ALA A 118 -5.31 14.60 -6.99
CA ALA A 118 -4.74 15.39 -5.90
C ALA A 118 -3.59 14.67 -5.20
N THR A 119 -3.72 13.36 -4.94
CA THR A 119 -2.65 12.54 -4.36
C THR A 119 -1.44 12.45 -5.29
N ALA A 120 -1.66 12.33 -6.61
CA ALA A 120 -0.60 12.28 -7.62
C ALA A 120 0.15 13.62 -7.81
N MET A 121 -0.43 14.75 -7.40
CA MET A 121 0.27 16.03 -7.44
C MET A 121 1.44 16.07 -6.45
N LEU A 122 1.37 15.33 -5.34
CA LEU A 122 2.45 15.26 -4.35
C LEU A 122 3.75 14.67 -4.93
N PRO A 123 3.77 13.49 -5.58
CA PRO A 123 4.95 13.02 -6.29
C PRO A 123 5.33 13.90 -7.49
N ALA A 124 4.36 14.57 -8.13
CA ALA A 124 4.66 15.51 -9.22
C ALA A 124 5.44 16.75 -8.71
N CYS A 125 5.15 17.26 -7.51
CA CYS A 125 5.97 18.29 -6.85
C CYS A 125 7.40 17.81 -6.60
N VAL A 126 7.57 16.56 -6.15
CA VAL A 126 8.90 15.95 -5.96
C VAL A 126 9.66 15.89 -7.30
N LEU A 127 8.98 15.49 -8.38
CA LEU A 127 9.57 15.45 -9.72
C LEU A 127 9.95 16.85 -10.24
N ALA A 128 9.08 17.84 -10.04
CA ALA A 128 9.30 19.20 -10.52
C ALA A 128 10.50 19.86 -9.83
N ILE A 129 10.66 19.66 -8.52
CA ILE A 129 11.63 20.39 -7.70
C ILE A 129 12.93 19.61 -7.49
N LEU A 130 12.85 18.30 -7.25
CA LEU A 130 14.02 17.48 -6.95
C LEU A 130 14.49 16.62 -8.13
N GLY A 131 13.58 16.27 -9.04
CA GLY A 131 13.88 15.51 -10.25
C GLY A 131 13.69 14.00 -10.16
N TRP A 132 13.92 13.34 -11.29
CA TRP A 132 13.83 11.87 -11.43
C TRP A 132 14.66 11.07 -10.43
N PRO A 133 15.91 11.46 -10.08
CA PRO A 133 16.69 10.71 -9.08
C PRO A 133 15.96 10.63 -7.72
N ALA A 134 15.32 11.72 -7.29
CA ALA A 134 14.57 11.76 -6.04
C ALA A 134 13.28 10.93 -6.13
N VAL A 135 12.53 11.00 -7.23
CA VAL A 135 11.33 10.18 -7.46
C VAL A 135 11.69 8.69 -7.44
N ARG A 136 12.79 8.28 -8.06
CA ARG A 136 13.24 6.88 -8.04
C ARG A 136 13.66 6.42 -6.64
N LEU A 137 14.36 7.28 -5.89
CA LEU A 137 14.73 7.00 -4.50
C LEU A 137 13.50 6.87 -3.60
N LEU A 138 12.46 7.67 -3.85
CA LEU A 138 11.21 7.71 -3.09
C LEU A 138 10.08 6.90 -3.73
N ALA A 139 10.36 6.10 -4.75
CA ALA A 139 9.32 5.47 -5.57
C ALA A 139 8.34 4.65 -4.73
N PHE A 140 8.85 3.88 -3.75
CA PHE A 140 7.99 3.11 -2.86
C PHE A 140 7.17 4.00 -1.91
N PRO A 141 7.75 4.91 -1.08
CA PRO A 141 6.95 5.81 -0.25
C PRO A 141 5.88 6.59 -1.03
N LEU A 142 6.22 7.07 -2.24
CA LEU A 142 5.30 7.81 -3.10
C LEU A 142 4.19 6.91 -3.65
N ALA A 143 4.52 5.71 -4.13
CA ALA A 143 3.52 4.73 -4.59
C ALA A 143 2.63 4.22 -3.45
N TYR A 144 3.20 4.00 -2.26
CA TYR A 144 2.47 3.54 -1.09
C TYR A 144 1.41 4.54 -0.63
N LEU A 145 1.66 5.85 -0.82
CA LEU A 145 0.69 6.91 -0.52
C LEU A 145 -0.62 6.77 -1.32
N PHE A 146 -0.59 6.21 -2.54
CA PHE A 146 -1.80 5.98 -3.33
C PHE A 146 -2.75 4.97 -2.69
N LEU A 147 -2.26 4.11 -1.78
CA LEU A 147 -3.11 3.22 -0.99
C LEU A 147 -3.91 3.95 0.10
N ALA A 148 -3.67 5.25 0.32
CA ALA A 148 -4.50 6.06 1.21
C ALA A 148 -5.79 6.50 0.51
N VAL A 149 -5.83 6.54 -0.82
CA VAL A 149 -7.03 6.93 -1.57
C VAL A 149 -8.13 5.88 -1.33
N PRO A 150 -9.31 6.27 -0.82
CA PRO A 150 -10.40 5.34 -0.57
C PRO A 150 -10.96 4.81 -1.88
N PHE A 151 -10.43 3.67 -2.32
CA PHE A 151 -10.80 2.98 -3.54
C PHE A 151 -11.14 1.52 -3.22
N GLY A 152 -12.06 0.96 -4.00
CA GLY A 152 -12.39 -0.47 -3.95
C GLY A 152 -13.88 -0.78 -3.95
N GLU A 153 -14.75 0.23 -3.87
CA GLU A 153 -16.21 0.05 -3.92
C GLU A 153 -16.67 -0.69 -5.18
N VAL A 154 -15.97 -0.50 -6.30
CA VAL A 154 -16.20 -1.24 -7.55
C VAL A 154 -16.06 -2.77 -7.40
N PHE A 155 -15.31 -3.23 -6.40
CA PHE A 155 -15.17 -4.67 -6.10
C PHE A 155 -16.19 -5.18 -5.10
N LEU A 156 -17.05 -4.31 -4.55
CA LEU A 156 -17.97 -4.69 -3.49
C LEU A 156 -18.95 -5.77 -3.94
N GLU A 157 -19.65 -5.53 -5.06
CA GLU A 157 -20.60 -6.49 -5.64
C GLU A 157 -19.93 -7.82 -6.03
N PRO A 158 -18.81 -7.85 -6.79
CA PRO A 158 -18.10 -9.08 -7.07
C PRO A 158 -17.68 -9.87 -5.83
N LEU A 159 -17.24 -9.19 -4.77
CA LEU A 159 -16.81 -9.84 -3.53
C LEU A 159 -18.00 -10.39 -2.72
N ILE A 160 -19.13 -9.68 -2.71
CA ILE A 160 -20.39 -10.16 -2.13
C ILE A 160 -20.85 -11.42 -2.86
N ASP A 161 -20.88 -11.39 -4.18
CA ASP A 161 -21.31 -12.52 -5.01
C ASP A 161 -20.40 -13.72 -4.85
N PHE A 162 -19.08 -13.50 -4.82
CA PHE A 162 -18.10 -14.55 -4.53
C PHE A 162 -18.35 -15.16 -3.15
N THR A 163 -18.53 -14.32 -2.12
CA THR A 163 -18.74 -14.79 -0.74
C THR A 163 -20.04 -15.58 -0.60
N ALA A 164 -21.11 -15.14 -1.26
CA ALA A 164 -22.39 -15.87 -1.32
C ALA A 164 -22.23 -17.20 -2.06
N ALA A 165 -21.58 -17.20 -3.22
CA ALA A 165 -21.31 -18.42 -3.99
C ALA A 165 -20.48 -19.43 -3.21
N PHE A 166 -19.41 -18.97 -2.58
CA PHE A 166 -18.53 -19.78 -1.74
C PHE A 166 -19.32 -20.40 -0.58
N THR A 167 -20.10 -19.58 0.13
CA THR A 167 -20.88 -20.02 1.29
C THR A 167 -21.90 -21.08 0.91
N VAL A 168 -22.67 -20.86 -0.15
CA VAL A 168 -23.69 -21.80 -0.64
C VAL A 168 -23.06 -23.10 -1.12
N THR A 169 -21.96 -23.03 -1.87
CA THR A 169 -21.23 -24.23 -2.34
C THR A 169 -20.71 -25.05 -1.16
N ALA A 170 -20.11 -24.38 -0.16
CA ALA A 170 -19.62 -25.06 1.04
C ALA A 170 -20.76 -25.71 1.85
N LEU A 171 -21.90 -25.04 1.99
CA LEU A 171 -23.10 -25.61 2.64
C LEU A 171 -23.59 -26.87 1.94
N GLN A 172 -23.70 -26.83 0.60
CA GLN A 172 -24.09 -27.98 -0.21
C GLN A 172 -23.13 -29.16 -0.05
N TRP A 173 -21.81 -28.90 -0.05
CA TRP A 173 -20.80 -29.94 0.20
C TRP A 173 -20.92 -30.56 1.59
N THR A 174 -21.40 -29.80 2.59
CA THR A 174 -21.67 -30.31 3.93
C THR A 174 -23.07 -30.90 4.11
N GLY A 175 -23.87 -31.00 3.04
CA GLY A 175 -25.19 -31.62 3.06
C GLY A 175 -26.33 -30.75 3.61
N VAL A 176 -26.11 -29.43 3.76
CA VAL A 176 -27.15 -28.50 4.22
C VAL A 176 -27.99 -28.05 3.01
N PRO A 177 -29.32 -28.25 3.03
CA PRO A 177 -30.20 -27.76 1.98
C PRO A 177 -30.18 -26.22 1.96
N VAL A 178 -29.90 -25.64 0.81
CA VAL A 178 -29.82 -24.18 0.65
C VAL A 178 -30.37 -23.77 -0.71
N PHE A 179 -31.22 -22.74 -0.71
CA PHE A 179 -31.68 -22.04 -1.90
C PHE A 179 -31.01 -20.67 -1.95
N ARG A 180 -30.51 -20.26 -3.13
CA ARG A 180 -29.81 -18.98 -3.32
C ARG A 180 -30.54 -18.13 -4.36
N ASP A 181 -30.73 -16.86 -4.04
CA ASP A 181 -31.17 -15.81 -4.96
C ASP A 181 -30.27 -14.56 -4.79
N GLY A 182 -29.36 -14.36 -5.76
CA GLY A 182 -28.35 -13.30 -5.69
C GLY A 182 -27.44 -13.42 -4.46
N SER A 183 -27.39 -12.39 -3.63
CA SER A 183 -26.65 -12.35 -2.36
C SER A 183 -27.44 -12.94 -1.17
N ASN A 184 -28.72 -13.24 -1.35
CA ASN A 184 -29.60 -13.83 -0.34
C ASN A 184 -29.68 -15.35 -0.49
N PHE A 185 -29.80 -16.06 0.63
CA PHE A 185 -30.00 -17.50 0.62
C PHE A 185 -30.75 -18.00 1.86
N SER A 186 -31.50 -19.08 1.68
CA SER A 186 -32.42 -19.64 2.68
C SER A 186 -32.04 -21.07 3.03
N LEU A 187 -31.95 -21.34 4.33
CA LEU A 187 -31.77 -22.66 4.93
C LEU A 187 -33.06 -23.03 5.69
N PRO A 188 -33.30 -24.32 6.01
CA PRO A 188 -34.43 -24.72 6.86
C PRO A 188 -34.49 -24.02 8.22
N THR A 189 -33.34 -23.59 8.73
CA THR A 189 -33.21 -22.92 10.03
C THR A 189 -33.32 -21.40 9.96
N GLY A 190 -33.32 -20.78 8.76
CA GLY A 190 -33.41 -19.33 8.62
C GLY A 190 -32.87 -18.77 7.31
N ASN A 191 -33.10 -17.47 7.11
CA ASN A 191 -32.66 -16.71 5.94
C ASN A 191 -31.38 -15.92 6.24
N TRP A 192 -30.54 -15.78 5.23
CA TRP A 192 -29.23 -15.15 5.30
C TRP A 192 -29.00 -14.26 4.08
N SER A 193 -28.15 -13.26 4.25
CA SER A 193 -27.73 -12.36 3.18
C SER A 193 -26.28 -11.98 3.36
N VAL A 194 -25.51 -11.97 2.27
CA VAL A 194 -24.19 -11.34 2.26
C VAL A 194 -24.37 -9.85 1.98
N VAL A 195 -24.19 -9.05 3.03
CA VAL A 195 -24.21 -7.58 2.94
C VAL A 195 -22.80 -7.01 2.80
N GLU A 196 -22.68 -5.70 2.57
CA GLU A 196 -21.41 -4.98 2.43
C GLU A 196 -20.40 -5.31 3.53
N ALA A 197 -20.85 -5.38 4.79
CA ALA A 197 -20.00 -5.71 5.94
C ALA A 197 -19.37 -7.11 5.88
N CYS A 198 -19.93 -8.02 5.06
CA CYS A 198 -19.47 -9.39 4.86
C CYS A 198 -18.72 -9.59 3.53
N SER A 199 -18.55 -8.55 2.71
CA SER A 199 -17.79 -8.61 1.44
C SER A 199 -16.32 -8.98 1.61
N GLY A 200 -15.73 -8.67 2.77
CA GLY A 200 -14.29 -8.86 3.02
C GLY A 200 -13.39 -7.78 2.41
N LEU A 201 -13.95 -6.79 1.70
CA LEU A 201 -13.21 -5.72 1.01
C LEU A 201 -12.23 -4.98 1.94
N ARG A 202 -12.70 -4.60 3.12
CA ARG A 202 -11.90 -4.00 4.20
C ARG A 202 -10.59 -4.71 4.44
N TYR A 203 -10.67 -6.02 4.64
CA TYR A 203 -9.54 -6.83 5.04
C TYR A 203 -8.64 -7.16 3.85
N LEU A 204 -9.21 -7.26 2.65
CA LEU A 204 -8.45 -7.33 1.41
C LEU A 204 -7.56 -6.11 1.23
N ILE A 205 -8.11 -4.90 1.37
CA ILE A 205 -7.33 -3.65 1.23
C ILE A 205 -6.24 -3.58 2.31
N ALA A 206 -6.58 -3.89 3.57
CA ALA A 206 -5.61 -3.92 4.66
C ALA A 206 -4.47 -4.93 4.41
N ALA A 207 -4.79 -6.12 3.92
CA ALA A 207 -3.81 -7.15 3.60
C ALA A 207 -2.92 -6.74 2.41
N LEU A 208 -3.46 -6.11 1.38
CA LEU A 208 -2.69 -5.57 0.25
C LEU A 208 -1.72 -4.47 0.69
N ALA A 209 -2.18 -3.54 1.53
CA ALA A 209 -1.33 -2.49 2.08
C ALA A 209 -0.19 -3.07 2.94
N LEU A 210 -0.52 -3.94 3.90
CA LEU A 210 0.48 -4.58 4.74
C LEU A 210 1.41 -5.48 3.91
N GLY A 211 0.88 -6.16 2.90
CA GLY A 211 1.62 -6.98 1.95
C GLY A 211 2.63 -6.18 1.15
N ALA A 212 2.23 -5.02 0.63
CA ALA A 212 3.12 -4.12 -0.10
C ALA A 212 4.26 -3.60 0.79
N LEU A 213 3.94 -3.17 2.02
CA LEU A 213 4.94 -2.73 2.99
C LEU A 213 5.90 -3.86 3.36
N TYR A 214 5.36 -5.04 3.66
CA TYR A 214 6.14 -6.22 4.02
C TYR A 214 7.07 -6.64 2.88
N ALA A 215 6.56 -6.76 1.66
CA ALA A 215 7.30 -7.17 0.48
C ALA A 215 8.43 -6.18 0.16
N HIS A 216 8.20 -4.88 0.35
CA HIS A 216 9.24 -3.87 0.15
C HIS A 216 10.37 -3.97 1.19
N VAL A 217 10.01 -4.15 2.47
CA VAL A 217 10.99 -4.13 3.57
C VAL A 217 11.76 -5.44 3.70
N ASN A 218 11.14 -6.58 3.38
CA ASN A 218 11.66 -7.91 3.76
C ASN A 218 12.04 -8.83 2.59
N VAL A 219 11.71 -8.46 1.36
CA VAL A 219 11.93 -9.32 0.20
C VAL A 219 12.72 -8.56 -0.86
N HIS A 220 13.78 -9.15 -1.41
CA HIS A 220 14.60 -8.52 -2.44
C HIS A 220 14.24 -9.02 -3.85
N SER A 221 13.97 -10.32 -3.99
CA SER A 221 13.56 -10.94 -5.26
C SER A 221 12.19 -10.45 -5.73
N THR A 222 12.11 -9.94 -6.97
CA THR A 222 10.86 -9.50 -7.61
C THR A 222 9.83 -10.62 -7.67
N GLY A 223 10.23 -11.86 -7.98
CA GLY A 223 9.32 -13.00 -8.03
C GLY A 223 8.68 -13.29 -6.67
N ARG A 224 9.45 -13.21 -5.58
CA ARG A 224 8.92 -13.40 -4.22
C ARG A 224 8.05 -12.22 -3.77
N ARG A 225 8.38 -10.99 -4.19
CA ARG A 225 7.50 -9.83 -3.94
C ARG A 225 6.14 -10.03 -4.60
N LEU A 226 6.12 -10.46 -5.86
CA LEU A 226 4.88 -10.79 -6.57
C LEU A 226 4.12 -11.93 -5.89
N ALA A 227 4.82 -12.97 -5.41
CA ALA A 227 4.18 -14.05 -4.65
C ALA A 227 3.53 -13.57 -3.35
N VAL A 228 4.20 -12.70 -2.57
CA VAL A 228 3.63 -12.09 -1.37
C VAL A 228 2.41 -11.24 -1.72
N MET A 229 2.47 -10.43 -2.78
CA MET A 229 1.34 -9.62 -3.23
C MET A 229 0.16 -10.48 -3.71
N ALA A 230 0.43 -11.53 -4.47
CA ALA A 230 -0.58 -12.48 -4.92
C ALA A 230 -1.24 -13.18 -3.72
N ALA A 231 -0.46 -13.58 -2.72
CA ALA A 231 -1.00 -14.17 -1.49
C ALA A 231 -1.81 -13.14 -0.68
N ALA A 232 -1.35 -11.89 -0.58
CA ALA A 232 -2.08 -10.80 0.06
C ALA A 232 -3.39 -10.42 -0.65
N LEU A 233 -3.53 -10.78 -1.93
CA LEU A 233 -4.77 -10.65 -2.70
C LEU A 233 -5.70 -11.87 -2.50
N VAL A 234 -5.19 -13.07 -2.73
CA VAL A 234 -6.02 -14.29 -2.81
C VAL A 234 -6.42 -14.80 -1.43
N VAL A 235 -5.49 -14.82 -0.47
CA VAL A 235 -5.74 -15.42 0.85
C VAL A 235 -6.89 -14.73 1.59
N PRO A 236 -6.97 -13.39 1.67
CA PRO A 236 -8.09 -12.73 2.34
C PRO A 236 -9.45 -12.98 1.70
N ILE A 237 -9.50 -13.11 0.36
CA ILE A 237 -10.75 -13.40 -0.37
C ILE A 237 -11.28 -14.78 0.02
N VAL A 238 -10.41 -15.81 -0.07
CA VAL A 238 -10.78 -17.19 0.31
C VAL A 238 -11.10 -17.27 1.80
N ALA A 239 -10.29 -16.64 2.64
CA ALA A 239 -10.50 -16.60 4.08
C ALA A 239 -11.84 -15.94 4.44
N ASN A 240 -12.26 -14.89 3.73
CA ASN A 240 -13.57 -14.28 3.92
C ASN A 240 -14.72 -15.25 3.58
N GLY A 241 -14.59 -16.00 2.48
CA GLY A 241 -15.56 -17.05 2.13
C GLY A 241 -15.68 -18.11 3.23
N VAL A 242 -14.54 -18.60 3.74
CA VAL A 242 -14.50 -19.56 4.86
C VAL A 242 -15.16 -18.96 6.10
N ARG A 243 -14.86 -17.71 6.45
CA ARG A 243 -15.47 -17.02 7.58
C ARG A 243 -16.99 -16.92 7.44
N ALA A 244 -17.50 -16.50 6.28
CA ALA A 244 -18.93 -16.38 6.03
C ALA A 244 -19.63 -17.73 6.19
N TYR A 245 -19.07 -18.78 5.59
CA TYR A 245 -19.53 -20.14 5.77
C TYR A 245 -19.57 -20.59 7.24
N LEU A 246 -18.51 -20.36 8.01
CA LEU A 246 -18.45 -20.72 9.43
C LEU A 246 -19.53 -20.01 10.26
N ILE A 247 -19.81 -18.73 9.98
CA ILE A 247 -20.86 -17.97 10.66
C ILE A 247 -22.24 -18.56 10.35
N VAL A 248 -22.52 -18.86 9.08
CA VAL A 248 -23.81 -19.46 8.68
C VAL A 248 -23.98 -20.84 9.29
N MET A 249 -22.94 -21.69 9.23
CA MET A 249 -22.97 -23.03 9.79
C MET A 249 -23.18 -23.01 11.31
N LEU A 250 -22.50 -22.09 12.02
CA LEU A 250 -22.72 -21.90 13.45
C LEU A 250 -24.15 -21.48 13.75
N GLY A 251 -24.74 -20.59 12.94
CA GLY A 251 -26.15 -20.23 13.04
C GLY A 251 -27.08 -21.43 12.78
N HIS A 252 -26.82 -22.21 11.74
CA HIS A 252 -27.60 -23.41 11.41
C HIS A 252 -27.59 -24.44 12.55
N LEU A 253 -26.40 -24.84 13.02
CA LEU A 253 -26.23 -25.86 14.05
C LEU A 253 -26.73 -25.40 15.43
N SER A 254 -26.75 -24.10 15.69
CA SER A 254 -27.24 -23.55 16.97
C SER A 254 -28.73 -23.17 16.95
N ASN A 255 -29.46 -23.46 15.87
CA ASN A 255 -30.82 -22.95 15.66
C ASN A 255 -30.91 -21.43 15.87
N MET A 256 -29.98 -20.70 15.27
CA MET A 256 -29.84 -19.24 15.31
C MET A 256 -29.52 -18.65 16.71
N ARG A 257 -29.28 -19.46 17.73
CA ARG A 257 -29.02 -18.97 19.10
C ARG A 257 -27.66 -18.30 19.25
N LEU A 258 -26.62 -18.83 18.60
CA LEU A 258 -25.25 -18.30 18.71
C LEU A 258 -24.93 -17.24 17.65
N ALA A 259 -25.75 -17.11 16.61
CA ALA A 259 -25.55 -16.14 15.55
C ALA A 259 -25.84 -14.68 15.98
N VAL A 260 -26.48 -14.48 17.15
CA VAL A 260 -26.98 -13.18 17.62
C VAL A 260 -26.13 -12.58 18.76
N GLY A 261 -25.23 -13.35 19.37
CA GLY A 261 -24.66 -13.00 20.70
C GLY A 261 -23.34 -12.22 20.73
N VAL A 262 -22.55 -12.23 19.65
CA VAL A 262 -21.29 -11.48 19.57
C VAL A 262 -21.20 -10.83 18.20
N ASP A 263 -20.78 -9.56 18.17
CA ASP A 263 -20.61 -8.82 16.92
C ASP A 263 -19.76 -9.64 15.95
N HIS A 264 -20.37 -10.05 14.84
CA HIS A 264 -19.70 -10.68 13.70
C HIS A 264 -18.51 -9.84 13.20
N LEU A 265 -18.46 -8.56 13.56
CA LEU A 265 -17.35 -7.63 13.39
C LEU A 265 -16.13 -7.97 14.26
N ILE A 266 -16.30 -8.30 15.55
CA ILE A 266 -15.21 -8.71 16.46
C ILE A 266 -14.60 -10.04 16.00
N TYR A 267 -15.44 -11.00 15.62
CA TYR A 267 -14.98 -12.24 15.01
C TYR A 267 -14.26 -12.00 13.68
N GLY A 268 -14.69 -11.00 12.90
CA GLY A 268 -13.97 -10.55 11.72
C GLY A 268 -12.56 -10.11 12.04
N TRP A 269 -12.39 -9.14 12.94
CA TRP A 269 -11.06 -8.63 13.32
C TRP A 269 -10.12 -9.72 13.81
N LEU A 270 -10.59 -10.59 14.70
CA LEU A 270 -9.78 -11.68 15.23
C LEU A 270 -9.39 -12.69 14.13
N PHE A 271 -10.37 -13.14 13.34
CA PHE A 271 -10.14 -14.10 12.26
C PHE A 271 -9.14 -13.56 11.23
N PHE A 272 -9.32 -12.32 10.79
CA PHE A 272 -8.39 -11.69 9.85
C PHE A 272 -7.01 -11.42 10.47
N GLY A 273 -6.95 -11.06 11.76
CA GLY A 273 -5.69 -10.93 12.48
C GLY A 273 -4.89 -12.24 12.48
N VAL A 274 -5.56 -13.37 12.73
CA VAL A 274 -4.94 -14.70 12.69
C VAL A 274 -4.49 -15.05 11.27
N VAL A 275 -5.34 -14.86 10.25
CA VAL A 275 -5.00 -15.16 8.86
C VAL A 275 -3.82 -14.30 8.38
N ALA A 276 -3.83 -12.99 8.67
CA ALA A 276 -2.74 -12.09 8.34
C ALA A 276 -1.45 -12.50 9.06
N LEU A 277 -1.53 -12.83 10.37
CA LEU A 277 -0.37 -13.28 11.13
C LEU A 277 0.23 -14.55 10.53
N LEU A 278 -0.60 -15.54 10.20
CA LEU A 278 -0.13 -16.78 9.56
C LEU A 278 0.50 -16.51 8.20
N LEU A 279 -0.14 -15.68 7.38
CA LEU A 279 0.36 -15.28 6.06
C LEU A 279 1.75 -14.64 6.16
N PHE A 280 1.91 -13.64 7.03
CA PHE A 280 3.18 -12.93 7.17
C PHE A 280 4.22 -13.71 7.96
N TRP A 281 3.81 -14.63 8.83
CA TRP A 281 4.71 -15.58 9.49
C TRP A 281 5.27 -16.60 8.51
N LEU A 282 4.45 -17.15 7.61
CA LEU A 282 4.89 -18.00 6.51
C LEU A 282 5.83 -17.23 5.57
N ALA A 283 5.44 -16.01 5.17
CA ALA A 283 6.31 -15.14 4.38
C ALA A 283 7.63 -14.83 5.10
N ALA A 284 7.61 -14.73 6.44
CA ALA A 284 8.81 -14.49 7.25
C ALA A 284 9.83 -15.62 7.17
N ARG A 285 9.39 -16.85 6.95
CA ARG A 285 10.29 -17.99 6.75
C ARG A 285 10.99 -18.00 5.39
N TRP A 286 10.51 -17.20 4.44
CA TRP A 286 11.11 -17.02 3.13
C TRP A 286 11.85 -15.69 2.97
N ARG A 287 12.09 -15.00 4.09
CA ARG A 287 12.88 -13.76 4.09
C ARG A 287 14.27 -14.04 3.58
N GLU A 288 14.69 -13.21 2.65
CA GLU A 288 16.04 -13.23 2.12
C GLU A 288 16.91 -12.45 3.10
N LEU A 289 18.02 -13.05 3.53
CA LEU A 289 19.08 -12.27 4.16
C LEU A 289 19.56 -11.24 3.12
N PRO A 290 19.90 -10.01 3.55
CA PRO A 290 20.48 -9.03 2.64
C PRO A 290 21.64 -9.69 1.89
N PRO A 291 21.77 -9.47 0.56
CA PRO A 291 22.92 -9.98 -0.18
C PRO A 291 24.18 -9.62 0.61
N ALA A 292 24.98 -10.62 0.96
CA ALA A 292 26.27 -10.37 1.59
C ALA A 292 26.99 -9.35 0.70
N ARG A 293 27.44 -8.22 1.28
CA ARG A 293 28.27 -7.24 0.59
C ARG A 293 29.25 -8.05 -0.24
N ALA A 294 29.19 -7.94 -1.57
CA ALA A 294 30.27 -8.43 -2.41
C ALA A 294 31.51 -7.81 -1.77
N ALA A 295 32.32 -8.66 -1.12
CA ALA A 295 33.47 -8.23 -0.36
C ALA A 295 34.21 -7.29 -1.29
N LEU A 296 34.36 -6.03 -0.86
CA LEU A 296 35.10 -5.01 -1.58
C LEU A 296 36.32 -5.72 -2.13
N SER A 297 36.33 -5.94 -3.44
CA SER A 297 37.47 -6.50 -4.13
C SER A 297 38.58 -5.55 -3.80
N THR A 298 39.44 -5.99 -2.87
CA THR A 298 40.68 -5.33 -2.51
C THR A 298 41.50 -5.33 -3.78
N LEU A 299 41.27 -4.33 -4.64
CA LEU A 299 42.20 -4.00 -5.69
C LEU A 299 43.51 -3.72 -4.95
N PRO A 300 44.60 -4.45 -5.24
CA PRO A 300 45.86 -4.19 -4.61
C PRO A 300 46.25 -2.75 -4.93
N VAL A 301 46.38 -1.94 -3.88
CA VAL A 301 46.97 -0.61 -3.97
C VAL A 301 48.33 -0.78 -4.62
N ARG A 302 48.49 -0.32 -5.87
CA ARG A 302 49.81 -0.22 -6.48
C ARG A 302 50.64 0.72 -5.61
N PRO A 303 51.79 0.30 -5.05
CA PRO A 303 52.69 1.22 -4.37
C PRO A 303 53.10 2.32 -5.35
N GLY A 304 52.94 3.57 -4.94
CA GLY A 304 53.32 4.74 -5.73
C GLY A 304 54.78 4.65 -6.14
N VAL A 305 55.04 4.92 -7.42
CA VAL A 305 56.40 5.12 -7.94
C VAL A 305 56.94 6.36 -7.23
N GLY A 306 57.85 6.13 -6.28
CA GLY A 306 58.59 7.16 -5.60
C GLY A 306 59.40 7.96 -6.60
N THR A 307 59.20 9.27 -6.60
CA THR A 307 60.08 10.25 -7.20
C THR A 307 61.45 10.18 -6.51
N ALA A 308 62.42 9.53 -7.16
CA ALA A 308 63.83 9.68 -6.79
C ALA A 308 64.40 10.86 -7.57
N GLY A 309 64.60 11.98 -6.88
CA GLY A 309 65.44 13.08 -7.34
C GLY A 309 66.91 12.82 -7.01
N THR A 310 67.78 13.59 -7.69
CA THR A 310 69.26 13.67 -7.63
C THR A 310 70.00 12.51 -8.31
N ARG A 311 70.94 12.72 -9.25
CA ARG A 311 71.84 13.85 -9.57
C ARG A 311 71.87 14.12 -11.08
#